data_AF-A8YUZ1-F1
#
_entry.id   AF-A8YUZ1-F1
#
_cell.length_a   1.000
_cell.length_b   1.000
_cell.length_c   1.000
_cell.angle_alpha   90.00
_cell.angle_beta   90.00
_cell.angle_gamma   90.00
#
_symmetry.space_group_name_H-M   'P 1'
#
loop_
_entity.id
_entity.type
_entity.pdbx_description
1 polymer ?
#
loop_
_entity_poly.entity_id
_entity_poly.type
_entity_poly.pdbx_seq_one_letter_code
_entity_poly.pdbx_strand_id
1 'polypeptide(L)'
;MKKSKYDLWIGAINLINCCLFICSWFAIFGADFTAKIAFFFYLFAWIGVILNEIAIVQSHNLSISLIGPILGVIGNALYGFTAVLALPAVIINIISAFFIFMQHNNKKKG
;
A
#
# COMPACT_ATOMS: atom_id res chain seq x y z
N MET A 1 8.91 -23.12 2.09
CA MET A 1 9.84 -22.04 1.70
C MET A 1 9.41 -20.76 2.41
N LYS A 2 10.30 -20.10 3.17
CA LYS A 2 9.97 -18.90 3.93
C LYS A 2 9.60 -17.78 2.96
N LYS A 3 8.48 -17.08 3.21
CA LYS A 3 8.22 -15.78 2.57
C LYS A 3 9.45 -14.90 2.78
N SER A 4 9.79 -14.11 1.76
CA SER A 4 10.77 -13.05 1.98
C SER A 4 10.23 -12.18 3.10
N LYS A 5 11.06 -11.85 4.11
CA LYS A 5 10.66 -10.92 5.17
C LYS A 5 10.13 -9.61 4.56
N TYR A 6 10.63 -9.25 3.38
CA TYR A 6 10.26 -8.06 2.63
C TYR A 6 8.80 -8.04 2.17
N ASP A 7 8.26 -9.14 1.63
CA ASP A 7 6.85 -9.22 1.21
C ASP A 7 5.91 -8.98 2.42
N LEU A 8 6.30 -9.50 3.58
CA LEU A 8 5.55 -9.34 4.82
C LEU A 8 5.60 -7.88 5.31
N TRP A 9 6.73 -7.21 5.16
CA TRP A 9 6.87 -5.78 5.46
C TRP A 9 6.06 -4.90 4.53
N ILE A 10 5.99 -5.19 3.23
CA ILE A 10 5.18 -4.39 2.28
C ILE A 10 3.69 -4.54 2.59
N GLY A 11 3.22 -5.76 2.84
CA GLY A 11 1.85 -5.99 3.27
C GLY A 11 1.50 -5.24 4.56
N ALA A 12 2.43 -5.22 5.53
CA ALA A 12 2.26 -4.44 6.76
C ALA A 12 2.23 -2.93 6.51
N ILE A 13 3.07 -2.42 5.62
CA ILE A 13 3.10 -0.99 5.26
C ILE A 13 1.80 -0.56 4.57
N ASN A 14 1.23 -1.37 3.70
CA ASN A 14 -0.08 -1.06 3.10
C ASN A 14 -1.18 -0.98 4.17
N LEU A 15 -1.11 -1.82 5.20
CA LEU A 15 -2.06 -1.79 6.32
C LEU A 15 -1.84 -0.58 7.24
N ILE A 16 -0.59 -0.18 7.48
CA ILE A 16 -0.25 1.07 8.19
C ILE A 16 -0.77 2.28 7.39
N ASN A 17 -0.58 2.30 6.08
CA ASN A 17 -1.10 3.36 5.22
C ASN A 17 -2.62 3.41 5.22
N CYS A 18 -3.32 2.26 5.29
CA CYS A 18 -4.76 2.25 5.53
C CYS A 18 -5.13 2.98 6.82
N CYS A 19 -4.47 2.67 7.94
CA CYS A 19 -4.72 3.36 9.20
C CYS A 19 -4.45 4.87 9.09
N LEU A 20 -3.33 5.26 8.46
CA LEU A 20 -3.00 6.67 8.24
C LEU A 20 -4.05 7.39 7.39
N PHE A 21 -4.53 6.77 6.33
CA PHE A 21 -5.53 7.37 5.44
C PHE A 21 -6.88 7.53 6.15
N ILE A 22 -7.28 6.56 6.98
CA ILE A 22 -8.47 6.68 7.84
C ILE A 22 -8.27 7.82 8.85
N CYS A 23 -7.13 7.88 9.54
CA CYS A 23 -6.80 8.94 10.49
C CYS A 23 -6.80 10.32 9.84
N SER A 24 -6.36 10.42 8.58
CA SER A 24 -6.36 11.68 7.85
C SER A 24 -7.76 12.26 7.67
N TRP A 25 -8.79 11.42 7.60
CA TRP A 25 -10.16 11.89 7.45
C TRP A 25 -10.68 12.59 8.72
N PHE A 26 -10.28 12.10 9.89
CA PHE A 26 -10.54 12.77 11.15
C PHE A 26 -9.83 14.13 11.23
N ALA A 27 -8.60 14.23 10.69
CA ALA A 27 -7.91 15.52 10.60
C ALA A 27 -8.59 16.48 9.60
N ILE A 28 -9.14 15.96 8.49
CA ILE A 28 -9.89 16.74 7.49
C ILE A 28 -11.20 17.28 8.08
N PHE A 29 -11.98 16.43 8.74
CA PHE A 29 -13.27 16.84 9.32
C PHE A 29 -13.14 17.63 10.63
N GLY A 30 -12.05 17.44 11.39
CA GLY A 30 -11.77 18.20 12.60
C GLY A 30 -11.31 19.64 12.35
N ALA A 31 -11.23 20.09 11.09
CA ALA A 31 -10.71 21.40 10.65
C ALA A 31 -9.23 21.67 10.98
N ASP A 32 -8.49 20.69 11.50
CA ASP A 32 -7.06 20.76 11.79
C ASP A 32 -6.17 20.37 10.59
N PHE A 33 -6.73 20.28 9.39
CA PHE A 33 -5.99 19.87 8.19
C PHE A 33 -5.10 21.00 7.65
N THR A 34 -4.00 21.25 8.34
CA THR A 34 -2.98 22.22 7.95
C THR A 34 -2.10 21.66 6.84
N ALA A 35 -1.43 22.55 6.08
CA ALA A 35 -0.49 22.16 5.03
C ALA A 35 0.62 21.21 5.54
N LYS A 36 1.05 21.36 6.80
CA LYS A 36 2.06 20.49 7.41
C LYS A 36 1.55 19.07 7.64
N ILE A 37 0.32 18.94 8.11
CA ILE A 37 -0.35 17.65 8.34
C ILE A 37 -0.65 16.97 7.00
N ALA A 38 -1.14 17.72 6.02
CA ALA A 38 -1.35 17.22 4.67
C ALA A 38 -0.07 16.68 4.04
N PHE A 39 1.04 17.44 4.16
CA PHE A 39 2.34 17.01 3.66
C PHE A 39 2.80 15.68 4.29
N PHE A 40 2.59 15.50 5.60
CA PHE A 40 2.90 14.25 6.29
C PHE A 40 2.16 13.06 5.68
N PHE A 41 0.84 13.16 5.50
CA PHE A 41 0.05 12.07 4.93
C PHE A 41 0.42 11.78 3.47
N TYR A 42 0.60 12.82 2.64
CA TYR A 42 1.01 12.63 1.24
C TYR A 42 2.41 12.04 1.12
N LEU A 43 3.34 12.40 2.00
CA LEU A 43 4.68 11.81 2.02
C LEU A 43 4.61 10.28 2.25
N PHE A 44 3.83 9.84 3.24
CA PHE A 44 3.65 8.41 3.52
C PHE A 44 2.94 7.66 2.38
N ALA A 45 2.00 8.32 1.69
CA ALA A 45 1.37 7.75 0.51
C ALA A 45 2.39 7.51 -0.61
N TRP A 46 3.23 8.50 -0.92
CA TRP A 46 4.27 8.36 -1.95
C TRP A 46 5.38 7.36 -1.57
N ILE A 47 5.74 7.27 -0.29
CA ILE A 47 6.62 6.19 0.21
C ILE A 47 5.97 4.83 -0.04
N GLY A 48 4.66 4.69 0.22
CA GLY A 48 3.90 3.49 -0.08
C GLY A 48 3.93 3.12 -1.56
N VAL A 49 3.80 4.09 -2.46
CA VAL A 49 3.94 3.88 -3.91
C VAL A 49 5.30 3.27 -4.26
N ILE A 50 6.38 3.91 -3.83
CA ILE A 50 7.76 3.49 -4.15
C ILE A 50 8.03 2.07 -3.63
N LEU A 51 7.61 1.76 -2.40
CA LEU A 51 7.83 0.44 -1.82
C LEU A 51 7.06 -0.66 -2.55
N ASN A 52 5.83 -0.38 -3.00
CA ASN A 52 5.08 -1.33 -3.81
C ASN A 52 5.66 -1.47 -5.23
N GLU A 53 6.25 -0.43 -5.83
CA GLU A 53 6.97 -0.56 -7.10
C GLU A 53 8.19 -1.47 -6.99
N ILE A 54 8.98 -1.34 -5.91
CA ILE A 54 10.11 -2.24 -5.65
C ILE A 54 9.60 -3.68 -5.46
N ALA A 55 8.46 -3.85 -4.79
CA ALA A 55 7.80 -5.14 -4.64
C ALA A 55 7.41 -5.76 -5.99
N ILE A 56 6.92 -4.96 -6.95
CA ILE A 56 6.60 -5.42 -8.31
C ILE A 56 7.85 -6.00 -8.97
N VAL A 57 8.96 -5.26 -8.96
CA VAL A 57 10.22 -5.73 -9.56
C VAL A 57 10.70 -7.02 -8.91
N GLN A 58 10.60 -7.11 -7.57
CA GLN A 58 10.99 -8.33 -6.87
C GLN A 58 10.05 -9.51 -7.16
N SER A 59 8.73 -9.31 -7.15
CA SER A 59 7.76 -10.35 -7.48
C SER A 59 7.93 -10.85 -8.92
N HIS A 60 8.27 -9.95 -9.86
CA HIS A 60 8.59 -10.31 -11.23
C HIS A 60 9.82 -11.22 -11.31
N ASN A 61 10.91 -10.83 -10.63
CA ASN A 61 12.15 -11.62 -10.60
C ASN A 61 11.97 -12.99 -9.91
N LEU A 62 11.04 -13.09 -8.97
CA LEU A 62 10.75 -14.32 -8.22
C LEU A 62 9.60 -15.15 -8.84
N SER A 63 9.01 -14.72 -9.96
CA SER A 63 7.82 -15.35 -10.59
C SER A 63 6.63 -15.53 -9.63
N ILE A 64 6.46 -14.61 -8.66
CA ILE A 64 5.32 -14.59 -7.73
C ILE A 64 4.23 -13.66 -8.30
N SER A 65 3.01 -13.76 -7.80
CA SER A 65 1.91 -12.87 -8.17
C SER A 65 2.30 -11.39 -8.02
N LEU A 66 1.93 -10.58 -9.01
CA LEU A 66 2.17 -9.13 -9.03
C LEU A 66 0.94 -8.34 -8.57
N ILE A 67 -0.22 -9.02 -8.43
CA ILE A 67 -1.52 -8.38 -8.18
C ILE A 67 -1.49 -7.57 -6.88
N GLY A 68 -0.95 -8.15 -5.81
CA GLY A 68 -0.84 -7.48 -4.51
C GLY A 68 -0.05 -6.17 -4.59
N PRO A 69 1.22 -6.21 -5.02
CA PRO A 69 2.04 -5.01 -5.23
C PRO A 69 1.39 -3.96 -6.15
N ILE A 70 0.83 -4.36 -7.30
CA ILE A 70 0.18 -3.44 -8.24
C ILE A 70 -1.00 -2.72 -7.57
N LEU A 71 -1.85 -3.45 -6.85
CA LEU A 71 -2.95 -2.86 -6.10
C LEU A 71 -2.44 -1.88 -5.03
N GLY A 72 -1.32 -2.20 -4.39
CA GLY A 72 -0.71 -1.31 -3.39
C GLY A 72 -0.20 0.01 -4.01
N VAL A 73 0.38 -0.02 -5.21
CA VAL A 73 0.72 1.20 -5.96
C VAL A 73 -0.53 2.02 -6.21
N ILE A 74 -1.58 1.40 -6.75
CA ILE A 74 -2.83 2.10 -7.10
C ILE A 74 -3.48 2.71 -5.86
N GLY A 75 -3.61 1.94 -4.77
CA GLY A 75 -4.21 2.40 -3.52
C GLY A 75 -3.47 3.60 -2.93
N ASN A 76 -2.14 3.51 -2.85
CA ASN A 76 -1.32 4.61 -2.34
C ASN A 76 -1.30 5.83 -3.28
N ALA A 77 -1.29 5.64 -4.60
CA ALA A 77 -1.33 6.73 -5.57
C ALA A 77 -2.66 7.49 -5.54
N LEU A 78 -3.79 6.78 -5.42
CA LEU A 78 -5.12 7.40 -5.30
C LEU A 78 -5.16 8.40 -4.14
N TYR A 79 -4.63 8.02 -2.99
CA TYR A 79 -4.51 8.93 -1.85
C TYR A 79 -3.46 10.02 -2.09
N GLY A 80 -2.31 9.66 -2.67
CA GLY A 80 -1.19 10.57 -2.92
C GLY A 80 -1.53 11.75 -3.83
N PHE A 81 -2.50 11.58 -4.75
CA PHE A 81 -3.02 12.67 -5.58
C PHE A 81 -4.12 13.48 -4.89
N THR A 82 -4.95 12.85 -4.07
CA THR A 82 -6.02 13.55 -3.36
C THR A 82 -6.51 12.77 -2.15
N ALA A 83 -6.59 13.46 -1.01
CA ALA A 83 -7.16 12.89 0.21
C ALA A 83 -8.66 12.58 0.10
N VAL A 84 -9.38 13.11 -0.90
CA VAL A 84 -10.80 12.78 -1.16
C VAL A 84 -10.98 11.30 -1.50
N LEU A 85 -9.95 10.68 -2.09
CA LEU A 85 -9.95 9.27 -2.46
C LEU A 85 -9.44 8.37 -1.32
N ALA A 86 -9.45 8.85 -0.06
CA ALA A 86 -9.04 8.04 1.08
C ALA A 86 -9.84 6.74 1.23
N LEU A 87 -11.16 6.79 1.09
CA LEU A 87 -12.01 5.60 1.18
C LEU A 87 -11.63 4.54 0.12
N PRO A 88 -11.60 4.85 -1.19
CA PRO A 88 -11.20 3.86 -2.19
C PRO A 88 -9.74 3.42 -2.02
N ALA A 89 -8.83 4.33 -1.66
CA ALA A 89 -7.43 4.00 -1.38
C ALA A 89 -7.29 2.97 -0.25
N VAL A 90 -8.05 3.12 0.83
CA VAL A 90 -8.08 2.19 1.96
C VAL A 90 -8.56 0.81 1.52
N ILE A 91 -9.67 0.74 0.77
CA ILE A 91 -10.22 -0.55 0.28
C ILE A 91 -9.17 -1.26 -0.57
N ILE A 92 -8.56 -0.55 -1.52
CA ILE A 92 -7.58 -1.12 -2.45
C ILE A 92 -6.31 -1.57 -1.70
N ASN A 93 -5.82 -0.78 -0.74
CA ASN A 93 -4.65 -1.16 0.06
C ASN A 93 -4.93 -2.35 0.99
N ILE A 94 -6.14 -2.50 1.52
CA ILE A 94 -6.55 -3.71 2.26
C ILE A 94 -6.48 -4.93 1.34
N ILE A 95 -7.10 -4.86 0.15
CA ILE A 95 -7.10 -5.95 -0.82
C ILE A 95 -5.66 -6.28 -1.23
N SER A 96 -4.83 -5.27 -1.49
CA SER A 96 -3.40 -5.42 -1.76
C SER A 96 -2.70 -6.20 -0.64
N ALA A 97 -2.86 -5.79 0.62
CA ALA A 97 -2.27 -6.45 1.78
C ALA A 97 -2.72 -7.92 1.88
N PHE A 98 -4.01 -8.20 1.66
CA PHE A 98 -4.51 -9.58 1.61
C PHE A 98 -3.85 -10.39 0.51
N PHE A 99 -3.73 -9.87 -0.71
CA PHE A 99 -3.05 -10.59 -1.79
C PHE A 99 -1.56 -10.81 -1.49
N ILE A 100 -0.87 -9.85 -0.90
CA ILE A 100 0.55 -9.99 -0.50
C ILE A 100 0.68 -11.02 0.64
N PHE A 101 -0.24 -11.04 1.61
CA PHE A 101 -0.25 -12.02 2.70
C PHE A 101 -0.72 -13.41 2.26
N MET A 102 -1.58 -13.51 1.26
CA MET A 102 -2.02 -14.79 0.69
C MET A 102 -1.11 -15.30 -0.42
N GLN A 103 -0.17 -14.49 -0.92
CA GLN A 103 0.82 -14.92 -1.91
C GLN A 103 1.60 -16.12 -1.36
N HIS A 104 1.27 -17.29 -1.89
CA HIS A 104 2.08 -18.49 -1.76
C HIS A 104 3.07 -18.50 -2.93
N ASN A 105 4.27 -19.02 -2.70
CA ASN A 105 5.22 -19.27 -3.77
C ASN A 105 4.57 -20.21 -4.80
N ASN A 106 4.11 -19.67 -5.93
CA ASN A 106 3.76 -20.44 -7.09
C ASN A 106 5.07 -20.90 -7.75
N LYS A 107 5.78 -21.83 -7.11
CA LYS A 107 6.58 -22.76 -7.90
C LYS A 107 5.57 -23.55 -8.73
N LYS A 108 5.27 -23.07 -9.93
CA LYS A 108 4.86 -23.97 -11.01
C LYS A 108 5.91 -25.07 -11.01
N LYS A 109 5.49 -26.26 -10.57
CA LYS A 109 6.18 -27.51 -10.89
C LYS A 109 6.10 -27.61 -12.42
N GLY A 110 7.09 -27.03 -13.09
CA GLY A 110 7.47 -27.45 -14.43
C GLY A 110 8.28 -28.73 -14.32
#